data_AF-A0A352IZX6-F1
#
_entry.id   AF-A0A352IZX6-F1
#
_cell.length_a   1.000
_cell.length_b   1.000
_cell.length_c   1.000
_cell.angle_alpha   90.00
_cell.angle_beta   90.00
_cell.angle_gamma   90.00
#
_symmetry.space_group_name_H-M   'P 1'
#
loop_
_entity.id
_entity.type
_entity.pdbx_description
1 polymer ?
#
loop_
_entity_poly.entity_id
_entity_poly.type
_entity_poly.pdbx_seq_one_letter_code
_entity_poly.pdbx_strand_id
1 'polypeptide(L)' 'MTEDLSRLPFDDLVRRVRACTICADVLPRGPRPVIQISESARILVVGQAPGRRVHETGLPFN' A
#
# COMPACT_ATOMS: atom_id res chain seq x y z
N MET A 1 -13.11 9.04 -13.00
CA MET A 1 -13.69 7.70 -12.77
C MET A 1 -13.03 7.11 -11.54
N THR A 2 -13.59 7.34 -10.36
CA THR A 2 -13.22 6.61 -9.15
C THR A 2 -14.01 5.32 -9.16
N GLU A 3 -13.37 4.23 -9.58
CA GLU A 3 -13.93 2.90 -9.29
C GLU A 3 -14.03 2.74 -7.78
N ASP A 4 -15.17 2.25 -7.31
CA ASP A 4 -15.43 1.99 -5.90
C ASP A 4 -14.57 0.80 -5.45
N LEU A 5 -13.37 1.10 -4.94
CA LEU A 5 -12.42 0.10 -4.44
C LEU A 5 -13.03 -0.79 -3.33
N SER A 6 -14.10 -0.33 -2.67
CA SER A 6 -14.74 -1.07 -1.56
C SER A 6 -15.47 -2.34 -2.01
N ARG A 7 -15.73 -2.51 -3.31
CA ARG A 7 -16.47 -3.67 -3.86
C ARG A 7 -15.57 -4.69 -4.55
N LEU A 8 -14.28 -4.44 -4.64
CA LEU A 8 -13.35 -5.36 -5.31
C LEU A 8 -13.14 -6.61 -4.44
N PRO A 9 -13.03 -7.81 -5.06
CA PRO A 9 -12.52 -8.99 -4.38
C PRO A 9 -11.17 -8.67 -3.69
N PHE A 10 -10.90 -9.32 -2.56
CA PHE A 10 -9.72 -9.02 -1.74
C PHE A 10 -8.42 -9.02 -2.55
N ASP A 11 -8.18 -10.06 -3.34
CA ASP A 11 -6.98 -10.17 -4.19
C ASP A 11 -6.90 -9.06 -5.24
N ASP A 12 -8.03 -8.63 -5.79
CA ASP A 12 -8.10 -7.54 -6.77
C ASP A 12 -7.76 -6.20 -6.12
N LEU A 13 -8.32 -5.95 -4.92
CA LEU A 13 -8.01 -4.77 -4.13
C LEU A 13 -6.52 -4.72 -3.78
N VAL A 14 -5.96 -5.82 -3.26
CA VAL A 14 -4.54 -5.90 -2.88
C VAL A 14 -3.64 -5.66 -4.09
N ARG A 15 -3.93 -6.28 -5.23
CA ARG A 15 -3.17 -6.07 -6.48
C ARG A 15 -3.19 -4.61 -6.90
N ARG A 16 -4.36 -3.99 -6.86
CA ARG A 16 -4.55 -2.60 -7.27
C ARG A 16 -3.86 -1.60 -6.35
N VAL A 17 -3.92 -1.83 -5.03
CA VAL A 17 -3.20 -1.01 -4.04
C VAL A 17 -1.68 -1.14 -4.23
N ARG A 18 -1.17 -2.35 -4.47
CA ARG A 18 0.26 -2.59 -4.74
C ARG A 18 0.75 -1.89 -6.01
N ALA A 19 -0.13 -1.70 -7.00
CA ALA A 19 0.17 -1.03 -8.27
C ALA A 19 -0.15 0.47 -8.27
N CYS A 20 -0.48 1.08 -7.13
CA CYS A 20 -0.90 2.47 -7.07
C CYS A 20 0.22 3.44 -7.47
N THR A 21 -0.08 4.32 -8.43
CA THR A 21 0.84 5.35 -8.94
C THR A 21 0.28 6.78 -8.84
N ILE A 22 -0.81 7.00 -8.11
CA ILE A 22 -1.57 8.26 -8.08
C ILE A 22 -0.70 9.49 -7.78
N CYS A 23 0.30 9.35 -6.92
CA CYS A 23 1.19 10.43 -6.49
C CYS A 23 2.58 10.39 -7.14
N ALA A 24 2.74 9.68 -8.26
CA ALA A 24 4.03 9.55 -8.96
C ALA A 24 4.69 10.89 -9.27
N ASP A 25 3.91 11.89 -9.70
CA ASP A 25 4.43 13.16 -10.17
C ASP A 25 4.90 14.11 -9.06
N VAL A 26 4.52 13.84 -7.80
CA VAL A 26 4.81 14.73 -6.66
C VAL A 26 5.74 14.10 -5.61
N LEU A 27 5.99 12.79 -5.69
CA LEU A 27 6.88 12.10 -4.77
C LEU A 27 8.32 12.06 -5.30
N PRO A 28 9.32 12.58 -4.55
CA PRO A 28 10.72 12.62 -5.02
C PRO A 28 11.35 11.26 -5.37
N ARG A 29 10.83 10.16 -4.80
CA ARG A 29 11.31 8.79 -5.04
C ARG A 29 10.23 7.88 -5.63
N GLY A 30 9.16 8.48 -6.15
CA GLY A 30 7.96 7.77 -6.60
C GLY A 30 7.23 7.02 -5.48
N PRO A 31 6.00 6.54 -5.76
CA PRO A 31 5.24 5.70 -4.84
C PRO A 31 5.82 4.29 -4.78
N ARG A 32 5.94 3.77 -3.56
CA ARG A 32 6.15 2.34 -3.30
C ARG A 32 5.18 1.91 -2.20
N PRO A 33 3.94 1.50 -2.55
CA PRO A 33 2.96 1.06 -1.57
C PRO A 33 3.51 -0.12 -0.75
N VAL A 34 3.62 0.06 0.57
CA VAL A 34 4.09 -0.98 1.50
C VAL A 34 2.92 -1.46 2.35
N ILE A 35 2.45 -2.68 2.06
CA ILE A 35 1.37 -3.33 2.81
C ILE A 35 1.72 -4.80 3.09
N GLN A 36 1.38 -5.25 4.29
CA GLN A 36 1.30 -6.66 4.68
C GLN A 36 -0.12 -6.90 5.16
N ILE A 37 -0.84 -7.81 4.50
CA ILE A 37 -2.27 -7.99 4.71
C ILE A 37 -2.65 -9.46 4.50
N SER A 38 -3.61 -9.91 5.28
CA SER A 38 -4.24 -11.23 5.20
C SER A 38 -5.70 -11.09 5.61
N GLU A 39 -6.61 -11.79 4.93
CA GLU A 39 -8.03 -11.85 5.32
C GLU A 39 -8.23 -12.44 6.72
N SER A 40 -7.30 -13.28 7.18
CA SER A 40 -7.35 -13.91 8.51
C SER A 40 -6.73 -13.06 9.63
N ALA A 41 -6.18 -11.88 9.31
CA ALA A 41 -5.54 -11.02 10.30
C ALA A 41 -6.57 -10.49 11.31
N ARG A 42 -6.28 -10.65 12.61
CA ARG A 42 -7.15 -10.17 13.69
C ARG A 42 -6.78 -8.78 14.21
N ILE A 43 -5.60 -8.30 13.87
CA ILE A 43 -5.04 -7.03 14.34
C ILE A 43 -4.60 -6.23 13.12
N LEU A 44 -5.05 -4.99 13.03
CA LEU A 44 -4.64 -4.01 12.05
C LEU A 44 -3.71 -2.99 12.71
N VAL A 45 -2.49 -2.87 12.18
CA VAL A 45 -1.51 -1.86 12.60
C VAL A 45 -1.36 -0.85 11.47
N VAL A 46 -1.60 0.42 11.75
CA VAL A 46 -1.49 1.53 10.78
C VAL A 46 -0.43 2.52 11.25
N GLY A 47 0.63 2.67 10.46
CA GLY A 47 1.65 3.71 10.66
C GLY A 47 1.30 5.00 9.92
N GLN A 48 2.10 6.06 10.11
CA GLN A 48 1.95 7.30 9.34
C GLN A 48 2.36 7.13 7.87
N ALA A 49 3.63 6.81 7.63
CA ALA A 49 4.23 6.74 6.30
C ALA A 49 5.53 5.92 6.34
N PRO A 50 5.96 5.33 5.20
CA PRO A 50 7.24 4.64 5.13
C PRO A 50 8.41 5.63 5.28
N GLY A 51 9.31 5.35 6.23
CA GLY A 51 10.61 6.00 6.28
C GLY A 51 11.55 5.51 5.17
N ARG A 52 12.76 6.05 5.09
CA ARG A 52 13.74 5.72 4.03
C ARG A 52 14.06 4.22 3.94
N ARG A 53 14.29 3.55 5.08
CA ARG A 53 14.59 2.10 5.12
C ARG A 53 13.43 1.27 4.59
N VAL A 54 12.22 1.54 5.06
CA VAL A 54 10.99 0.88 4.59
C VAL A 54 10.78 1.12 3.09
N HIS A 55 11.05 2.33 2.59
CA HIS A 55 10.96 2.62 1.15
C HIS A 55 11.98 1.84 0.31
N GLU A 56 13.15 1.53 0.86
CA GLU A 56 14.20 0.76 0.18
C GLU A 56 13.94 -0.75 0.25
N THR A 57 13.51 -1.27 1.40
CA THR A 57 13.32 -2.72 1.63
C THR A 57 11.92 -3.21 1.25
N GLY A 58 10.90 -2.37 1.36
CA GLY A 58 9.49 -2.78 1.27
C GLY A 58 8.99 -3.55 2.50
N LEU A 59 9.75 -3.58 3.60
CA LEU A 59 9.37 -4.24 4.84
C LEU A 59 8.83 -3.20 5.84
N PRO A 60 7.56 -3.29 6.29
CA PRO A 60 7.02 -2.37 7.27
C PRO A 60 7.72 -2.57 8.63
N PHE A 61 7.91 -1.47 9.36
CA PHE A 61 8.51 -1.46 10.72
C PHE A 61 9.94 -2.04 10.82
N ASN A 62 10.73 -1.96 9.74
CA ASN A 62 12.17 -2.27 9.69
C ASN A 62 13.01 -0.98 9.67
#